data_AF-A0A2V2V6E2-F1
#
_entry.id   AF-A0A2V2V6E2-F1
#
_cell.length_a   1.000
_cell.length_b   1.000
_cell.length_c   1.000
_cell.angle_alpha   90.00
_cell.angle_beta   90.00
_cell.angle_gamma   90.00
#
_symmetry.space_group_name_H-M   'P 1'
#
loop_
_entity.id
_entity.type
_entity.pdbx_description
1 polymer ?
#
loop_
_entity_poly.entity_id
_entity_poly.type
_entity_poly.pdbx_seq_one_letter_code
_entity_poly.pdbx_strand_id
1 'polypeptide(L)'
;MSYKEASGAVGPADQQQPAVPEVTDVTLEAARKQKIHNLKLKTSCLSNEEFIQDLHVSDWSETQKQKLLAAHEKAQELLTSVEGGTKWNLTEAYDIKKLMRVCGLQLSVRELYKPEDKPHFMEVVALKKTLNELKQHHNKTRTVSFTGTIDNAIAKLEKIEDELRRSQLDASEMAQVPVAVLKNLEECMNVTVVQTALLGNEEQIKAQLAAIEKAKEIRNVAIADGEMAIAEEQYYIKAQLLEHLVELVADKFRIIGQTEDENKPFGRIQDVQKKSFQETSAIKDAKRRLKQRCEDDLKNLHDAIQKADMEDAEAMKRFATQKEKSGKVHPGEPRQAGRGVAPHPGARACPAASGDGAI
;
A
#
# COMPACT_ATOMS: atom_id res chain seq x y z
N MET A 1 86.08 19.36 -4.98
CA MET A 1 86.50 20.59 -4.30
C MET A 1 85.31 21.05 -3.48
N SER A 2 85.36 21.32 -2.19
CA SER A 2 86.41 21.40 -1.18
C SER A 2 85.67 21.97 0.05
N TYR A 3 85.89 21.66 1.32
CA TYR A 3 87.02 21.18 2.10
C TYR A 3 86.43 20.39 3.30
N LYS A 4 86.94 19.22 3.69
CA LYS A 4 88.18 18.99 4.48
C LYS A 4 88.13 19.69 5.85
N GLU A 5 88.01 18.91 6.92
CA GLU A 5 89.12 18.41 7.79
C GLU A 5 89.20 19.29 9.05
N ALA A 6 89.61 18.87 10.23
CA ALA A 6 90.03 17.60 10.79
C ALA A 6 90.18 17.85 12.30
N SER A 7 90.14 16.81 13.12
CA SER A 7 91.25 16.50 14.04
C SER A 7 90.94 15.19 14.76
N GLY A 8 91.72 14.17 14.43
CA GLY A 8 91.89 12.99 15.27
C GLY A 8 93.08 13.18 16.21
N ALA A 9 93.07 12.43 17.31
CA ALA A 9 94.28 12.01 18.01
C ALA A 9 94.06 10.59 18.58
N VAL A 10 94.98 9.71 18.19
CA VAL A 10 95.17 8.26 18.43
C VAL A 10 95.75 8.05 19.86
N GLY A 11 95.69 6.94 20.61
CA GLY A 11 95.39 5.49 20.50
C GLY A 11 95.62 4.91 21.93
N PRO A 12 96.01 3.63 22.18
CA PRO A 12 96.25 2.47 21.30
C PRO A 12 95.42 1.21 21.71
N ALA A 13 95.59 0.14 20.92
CA ALA A 13 94.96 -1.17 21.07
C ALA A 13 95.56 -2.01 22.22
N ASP A 14 94.71 -2.84 22.85
CA ASP A 14 95.09 -4.21 23.22
C ASP A 14 93.89 -5.15 23.36
N GLN A 15 94.16 -6.42 23.09
CA GLN A 15 93.24 -7.49 22.67
C GLN A 15 92.39 -8.10 23.80
N GLN A 16 91.12 -8.40 23.53
CA GLN A 16 90.41 -9.54 24.16
C GLN A 16 89.15 -9.98 23.39
N GLN A 17 89.22 -11.20 22.85
CA GLN A 17 88.19 -12.19 22.48
C GLN A 17 86.82 -11.74 21.89
N PRO A 18 86.37 -12.32 20.76
CA PRO A 18 84.98 -12.18 20.32
C PRO A 18 84.07 -12.94 21.29
N ALA A 19 83.31 -12.19 22.08
CA ALA A 19 82.28 -12.71 22.96
C ALA A 19 81.21 -13.43 22.13
N VAL A 20 81.06 -14.72 22.43
CA VAL A 20 79.93 -15.56 22.04
C VAL A 20 78.65 -14.85 22.51
N PRO A 21 77.63 -14.63 21.64
CA PRO A 21 76.35 -14.13 22.13
C PRO A 21 75.74 -15.20 23.03
N GLU A 22 75.60 -14.87 24.31
CA GLU A 22 74.82 -15.61 25.28
C GLU A 22 73.44 -15.95 24.68
N VAL A 23 73.25 -17.22 24.32
CA VAL A 23 71.93 -17.79 24.08
C VAL A 23 71.24 -17.79 25.44
N THR A 24 70.56 -16.68 25.72
CA THR A 24 69.82 -16.39 26.96
C THR A 24 69.12 -17.65 27.50
N ASP A 25 69.36 -17.97 28.78
CA ASP A 25 68.77 -19.12 29.51
C ASP A 25 67.24 -19.23 29.32
N VAL A 26 66.57 -18.11 29.04
CA VAL A 26 65.14 -18.01 28.72
C VAL A 26 64.75 -18.83 27.48
N THR A 27 65.61 -18.92 26.47
CA THR A 27 65.35 -19.71 25.24
C THR A 27 65.55 -21.21 25.44
N LEU A 28 66.54 -21.60 26.25
CA LEU A 28 66.76 -23.00 26.66
C LEU A 28 65.67 -23.50 27.61
N GLU A 29 65.20 -22.66 28.52
CA GLU A 29 64.10 -22.98 29.42
C GLU A 29 62.76 -23.07 28.67
N ALA A 30 62.51 -22.19 27.71
CA ALA A 30 61.35 -22.28 26.81
C ALA A 30 61.39 -23.55 25.96
N ALA A 31 62.55 -23.89 25.38
CA ALA A 31 62.73 -25.12 24.63
C ALA A 31 62.55 -26.38 25.50
N ARG A 32 63.03 -26.37 26.75
CA ARG A 32 62.79 -27.45 27.73
C ARG A 32 61.31 -27.57 28.09
N LYS A 33 60.61 -26.46 28.35
CA LYS A 33 59.16 -26.45 28.64
C LYS A 33 58.36 -26.98 27.45
N GLN A 34 58.72 -26.59 26.23
CA GLN A 34 58.07 -27.08 25.01
C GLN A 34 58.35 -28.57 24.76
N LYS A 35 59.57 -29.05 25.04
CA LYS A 35 59.91 -30.48 24.97
C LYS A 35 59.15 -31.30 26.01
N ILE A 36 59.03 -30.80 27.24
CA ILE A 36 58.23 -31.44 28.31
C ILE A 36 56.75 -31.48 27.93
N HIS A 37 56.22 -30.39 27.37
CA HIS A 37 54.85 -30.32 26.88
C HIS A 37 54.60 -31.34 25.76
N ASN A 38 55.49 -31.41 24.77
CA ASN A 38 55.39 -32.38 23.67
C ASN A 38 55.53 -33.83 24.16
N LEU A 39 56.39 -34.09 25.16
CA LEU A 39 56.48 -35.40 25.79
C LEU A 39 55.20 -35.76 26.54
N LYS A 40 54.59 -34.83 27.29
CA LYS A 40 53.30 -35.04 27.96
C LYS A 40 52.17 -35.30 26.97
N LEU A 41 52.12 -34.56 25.86
CA LEU A 41 51.19 -34.81 24.75
C LEU A 41 51.40 -36.20 24.16
N LYS A 42 52.65 -36.58 23.88
CA LYS A 42 52.98 -37.90 23.33
C LYS A 42 52.59 -39.02 24.30
N THR A 43 52.87 -38.88 25.60
CA THR A 43 52.43 -39.84 26.62
C THR A 43 50.92 -39.90 26.74
N SER A 44 50.22 -38.76 26.63
CA SER A 44 48.74 -38.74 26.66
C SER A 44 48.15 -39.40 25.41
N CYS A 45 48.73 -39.18 24.23
CA CYS A 45 48.30 -39.84 23.00
C CYS A 45 48.55 -41.34 23.05
N LEU A 46 49.72 -41.79 23.54
CA LEU A 46 50.03 -43.21 23.72
C LEU A 46 49.10 -43.87 24.74
N SER A 47 48.83 -43.20 25.87
CA SER A 47 47.87 -43.68 26.87
C SER A 47 46.43 -43.73 26.32
N ASN A 48 46.06 -42.80 25.45
CA ASN A 48 44.76 -42.80 24.80
C ASN A 48 44.67 -43.87 23.70
N GLU A 49 45.77 -44.15 23.01
CA GLU A 49 45.88 -45.24 22.02
C GLU A 49 45.84 -46.61 22.70
N GLU A 50 46.51 -46.78 23.84
CA GLU A 50 46.38 -47.95 24.73
C GLU A 50 44.94 -48.09 25.24
N PHE A 51 44.27 -46.99 25.64
CA PHE A 51 42.86 -47.01 26.06
C PHE A 51 41.90 -47.38 24.92
N ILE A 52 42.14 -46.89 23.69
CA ILE A 52 41.35 -47.23 22.51
C ILE A 52 41.60 -48.68 22.06
N GLN A 53 42.84 -49.18 22.20
CA GLN A 53 43.18 -50.58 21.97
C GLN A 53 42.55 -51.48 23.04
N ASP A 54 42.56 -51.08 24.32
CA ASP A 54 41.82 -51.76 25.38
C ASP A 54 40.31 -51.76 25.12
N LEU A 55 39.73 -50.68 24.60
CA LEU A 55 38.32 -50.62 24.20
C LEU A 55 37.97 -51.53 23.00
N HIS A 56 38.95 -51.83 22.13
CA HIS A 56 38.81 -52.73 20.97
C HIS A 56 39.12 -54.20 21.29
N VAL A 57 39.98 -54.48 22.27
CA VAL A 57 40.43 -55.82 22.66
C VAL A 57 39.70 -56.35 23.90
N SER A 58 39.08 -55.48 24.71
CA SER A 58 38.25 -55.91 25.84
C SER A 58 36.89 -56.39 25.34
N ASP A 59 36.59 -57.67 25.57
CA ASP A 59 35.23 -58.20 25.48
C ASP A 59 34.31 -57.33 26.35
N TRP A 60 33.51 -56.48 25.70
CA TRP A 60 32.47 -55.72 26.38
C TRP A 60 31.62 -56.70 27.18
N SER A 61 31.60 -56.56 28.51
CA SER A 61 30.74 -57.39 29.34
C SER A 61 29.29 -57.28 28.82
N GLU A 62 28.54 -58.38 28.85
CA GLU A 62 27.13 -58.41 28.43
C GLU A 62 26.35 -57.25 29.06
N THR A 63 26.69 -56.92 30.31
CA THR A 63 26.17 -55.80 31.09
C THR A 63 26.44 -54.41 30.48
N GLN A 64 27.62 -54.18 29.88
CA GLN A 64 27.96 -52.92 29.21
C GLN A 64 27.27 -52.80 27.85
N LYS A 65 27.17 -53.90 27.10
CA LYS A 65 26.38 -53.95 25.86
C LYS A 65 24.91 -53.69 26.14
N GLN A 66 24.35 -54.28 27.21
CA GLN A 66 22.98 -54.02 27.66
C GLN A 66 22.78 -52.56 28.11
N LYS A 67 23.74 -51.96 28.81
CA LYS A 67 23.66 -50.53 29.18
C LYS A 67 23.69 -49.61 27.96
N LEU A 68 24.49 -49.93 26.95
CA LEU A 68 24.56 -49.17 25.70
C LEU A 68 23.26 -49.32 24.89
N LEU A 69 22.72 -50.54 24.80
CA LEU A 69 21.42 -50.81 24.18
C LEU A 69 20.29 -50.05 24.89
N ALA A 70 20.22 -50.12 26.22
CA ALA A 70 19.22 -49.38 26.99
C ALA A 70 19.36 -47.84 26.84
N ALA A 71 20.60 -47.34 26.70
CA ALA A 71 20.84 -45.93 26.41
C ALA A 71 20.38 -45.54 24.99
N HIS A 72 20.59 -46.43 23.99
CA HIS A 72 20.08 -46.24 22.64
C HIS A 72 18.55 -46.28 22.58
N GLU A 73 17.91 -47.25 23.24
CA GLU A 73 16.44 -47.33 23.33
C GLU A 73 15.87 -46.06 23.97
N LYS A 74 16.48 -45.59 25.07
CA LYS A 74 16.05 -44.36 25.74
C LYS A 74 16.28 -43.10 24.89
N ALA A 75 17.38 -43.06 24.14
CA ALA A 75 17.64 -41.97 23.18
C ALA A 75 16.60 -41.98 22.04
N GLN A 76 16.22 -43.18 21.58
CA GLN A 76 15.20 -43.36 20.55
C GLN A 76 13.81 -42.96 21.05
N GLU A 77 13.43 -43.35 22.27
CA GLU A 77 12.18 -42.90 22.91
C GLU A 77 12.13 -41.37 23.06
N LEU A 78 13.23 -40.75 23.49
CA LEU A 78 13.33 -39.29 23.58
C LEU A 78 13.24 -38.62 22.21
N LEU A 79 13.89 -39.19 21.19
CA LEU A 79 13.81 -38.70 19.82
C LEU A 79 12.36 -38.80 19.29
N THR A 80 11.72 -39.94 19.45
CA THR A 80 10.31 -40.15 19.06
C THR A 80 9.36 -39.22 19.84
N SER A 81 9.63 -38.94 21.11
CA SER A 81 8.85 -37.97 21.89
C SER A 81 9.05 -36.54 21.40
N VAL A 82 10.25 -36.17 20.94
CA VAL A 82 10.54 -34.85 20.36
C VAL A 82 9.91 -34.72 18.97
N GLU A 83 9.99 -35.76 18.15
CA GLU A 83 9.37 -35.82 16.82
C GLU A 83 7.84 -35.85 16.88
N GLY A 84 7.25 -36.55 17.86
CA GLY A 84 5.81 -36.60 18.06
C GLY A 84 5.23 -35.39 18.78
N GLY A 85 6.00 -34.75 19.67
CA GLY A 85 5.59 -33.57 20.44
C GLY A 85 5.76 -32.25 19.69
N THR A 86 6.70 -32.19 18.75
CA THR A 86 7.02 -30.96 18.01
C THR A 86 6.45 -31.09 16.60
N LYS A 87 5.30 -30.47 16.31
CA LYS A 87 4.79 -30.38 14.94
C LYS A 87 5.70 -29.46 14.13
N TRP A 88 6.68 -30.04 13.44
CA TRP A 88 7.64 -29.33 12.57
C TRP A 88 7.00 -28.70 11.31
N ASN A 89 5.77 -29.10 10.96
CA ASN A 89 5.01 -28.49 9.86
C ASN A 89 4.32 -27.18 10.31
N LEU A 90 5.12 -26.17 10.64
CA LEU A 90 4.63 -24.83 10.98
C LEU A 90 3.77 -24.24 9.84
N THR A 91 4.13 -24.52 8.58
CA THR A 91 3.47 -23.97 7.39
C THR A 91 2.07 -24.54 7.14
N GLU A 92 1.82 -25.81 7.48
CA GLU A 92 0.47 -26.42 7.35
C GLU A 92 -0.41 -26.13 8.58
N ALA A 93 0.20 -25.83 9.72
CA ALA A 93 -0.52 -25.54 10.95
C ALA A 93 -1.08 -24.11 11.01
N TYR A 94 -0.41 -23.14 10.40
CA TYR A 94 -0.75 -21.71 10.43
C TYR A 94 -1.28 -21.20 9.08
N ASP A 95 -2.56 -21.42 8.82
CA ASP A 95 -3.31 -20.68 7.78
C ASP A 95 -3.50 -19.22 8.22
N ILE A 96 -3.46 -18.28 7.28
CA ILE A 96 -3.81 -16.86 7.43
C ILE A 96 -5.08 -16.68 8.28
N LYS A 97 -6.10 -17.53 8.08
CA LYS A 97 -7.34 -17.46 8.88
C LYS A 97 -7.12 -17.70 10.38
N LYS A 98 -6.20 -18.59 10.73
CA LYS A 98 -5.82 -18.83 12.14
C LYS A 98 -4.98 -17.68 12.67
N LEU A 99 -4.04 -17.16 11.87
CA LEU A 99 -3.24 -15.99 12.25
C LEU A 99 -4.14 -14.78 12.54
N MET A 100 -5.09 -14.49 11.64
CA MET A 100 -6.09 -13.43 11.85
C MET A 100 -6.86 -13.62 13.16
N ARG A 101 -7.26 -14.84 13.48
CA ARG A 101 -7.97 -15.15 14.73
C ARG A 101 -7.10 -14.95 15.97
N VAL A 102 -5.85 -15.42 15.93
CA VAL A 102 -4.90 -15.34 17.05
C VAL A 102 -4.49 -13.89 17.31
N CYS A 103 -4.27 -13.11 16.25
CA CYS A 103 -3.91 -11.71 16.33
C CYS A 103 -5.15 -10.78 16.46
N GLY A 104 -6.38 -11.31 16.47
CA GLY A 104 -7.59 -10.51 16.63
C GLY A 104 -7.85 -9.52 15.48
N LEU A 105 -7.44 -9.85 14.25
CA LEU A 105 -7.58 -8.98 13.08
C LEU A 105 -9.03 -8.93 12.60
N GLN A 106 -9.53 -7.73 12.36
CA GLN A 106 -10.90 -7.48 11.92
C GLN A 106 -11.04 -7.49 10.40
N LEU A 107 -10.01 -7.05 9.67
CA LEU A 107 -10.03 -6.96 8.22
C LEU A 107 -9.63 -8.27 7.56
N SER A 108 -10.44 -8.71 6.59
CA SER A 108 -10.08 -9.85 5.76
C SER A 108 -9.04 -9.48 4.71
N VAL A 109 -8.22 -10.46 4.31
CA VAL A 109 -7.21 -10.28 3.25
C VAL A 109 -7.83 -9.76 1.95
N ARG A 110 -9.06 -10.18 1.63
CA ARG A 110 -9.80 -9.72 0.44
C ARG A 110 -10.28 -8.27 0.53
N GLU A 111 -10.43 -7.72 1.74
CA GLU A 111 -10.76 -6.31 1.96
C GLU A 111 -9.52 -5.41 1.90
N LEU A 112 -8.34 -5.97 2.18
CA LEU A 112 -7.07 -5.24 2.20
C LEU A 112 -6.35 -5.24 0.86
N TYR A 113 -6.37 -6.38 0.16
CA TYR A 113 -5.63 -6.56 -1.08
C TYR A 113 -6.35 -7.52 -2.02
N LYS A 114 -6.66 -7.03 -3.21
CA LYS A 114 -7.06 -7.87 -4.34
C LYS A 114 -5.99 -7.73 -5.41
N PRO A 115 -5.28 -8.80 -5.76
CA PRO A 115 -4.23 -8.77 -6.79
C PRO A 115 -4.74 -8.31 -8.18
N GLU A 116 -6.04 -8.46 -8.41
CA GLU A 116 -6.74 -8.10 -9.65
C GLU A 116 -7.07 -6.58 -9.73
N ASP A 117 -7.02 -5.85 -8.61
CA ASP A 117 -7.38 -4.43 -8.55
C ASP A 117 -6.27 -3.60 -9.22
N LYS A 118 -6.45 -3.34 -10.52
CA LYS A 118 -5.65 -2.34 -11.23
C LYS A 118 -6.12 -0.95 -10.84
N PRO A 119 -5.22 0.05 -10.75
CA PRO A 119 -5.60 1.45 -10.52
C PRO A 119 -6.68 1.89 -11.52
N HIS A 120 -7.89 2.12 -11.04
CA HIS A 120 -9.02 2.59 -11.85
C HIS A 120 -9.19 4.09 -11.63
N PHE A 121 -8.54 4.87 -12.47
CA PHE A 121 -8.63 6.34 -12.47
C PHE A 121 -8.95 6.93 -13.85
N MET A 122 -9.17 6.08 -14.86
CA MET A 122 -9.51 6.52 -16.23
C MET A 122 -10.79 7.37 -16.28
N GLU A 123 -11.75 7.10 -15.39
CA GLU A 123 -12.96 7.91 -15.25
C GLU A 123 -12.64 9.35 -14.80
N VAL A 124 -11.68 9.54 -13.89
CA VAL A 124 -11.21 10.87 -13.47
C VAL A 124 -10.54 11.61 -14.64
N VAL A 125 -9.76 10.90 -15.45
CA VAL A 125 -9.14 11.45 -16.67
C VAL A 125 -10.22 11.87 -17.69
N ALA A 126 -11.27 11.05 -17.85
CA ALA A 126 -12.39 11.35 -18.73
C ALA A 126 -13.14 12.62 -18.28
N LEU A 127 -13.43 12.77 -16.98
CA LEU A 127 -14.04 13.98 -16.43
C LEU A 127 -13.21 15.24 -16.71
N LYS A 128 -11.89 15.14 -16.54
CA LYS A 128 -10.97 16.24 -16.85
C LYS A 128 -10.99 16.58 -18.34
N LYS A 129 -11.06 15.57 -19.22
CA LYS A 129 -11.16 15.78 -20.67
C LYS A 129 -12.44 16.54 -21.03
N THR A 130 -13.58 16.11 -20.50
CA THR A 130 -14.87 16.78 -20.70
C THR A 130 -14.85 18.24 -20.24
N LEU A 131 -14.28 18.53 -19.07
CA LEU A 131 -14.12 19.92 -18.61
C LEU A 131 -13.21 20.77 -19.50
N ASN A 132 -12.15 20.17 -20.07
CA ASN A 132 -11.31 20.85 -21.05
C ASN A 132 -12.04 21.12 -22.37
N GLU A 133 -12.86 20.18 -22.82
CA GLU A 133 -13.74 20.37 -23.99
C GLU A 133 -14.73 21.52 -23.74
N LEU A 134 -15.38 21.55 -22.58
CA LEU A 134 -16.26 22.66 -22.18
C LEU A 134 -15.53 24.01 -22.11
N LYS A 135 -14.28 24.01 -21.64
CA LYS A 135 -13.45 25.23 -21.57
C LYS A 135 -13.10 25.76 -22.96
N GLN A 136 -12.74 24.87 -23.90
CA GLN A 136 -12.35 25.24 -25.26
C GLN A 136 -13.56 25.63 -26.11
N HIS A 137 -14.67 24.94 -25.95
CA HIS A 137 -15.94 25.20 -26.63
C HIS A 137 -16.85 26.09 -25.79
N HIS A 138 -16.30 27.20 -25.27
CA HIS A 138 -17.12 28.17 -24.54
C HIS A 138 -18.20 28.72 -25.47
N ASN A 139 -19.46 28.54 -25.10
CA ASN A 139 -20.57 29.08 -25.88
C ASN A 139 -20.57 30.61 -25.73
N LYS A 140 -20.28 31.34 -26.81
CA LYS A 140 -20.07 32.81 -26.81
C LYS A 140 -21.32 33.64 -26.47
N THR A 141 -22.44 32.97 -26.22
CA THR A 141 -23.81 33.51 -26.24
C THR A 141 -24.51 33.49 -24.89
N ARG A 142 -23.84 33.08 -23.80
CA ARG A 142 -24.37 33.23 -22.44
C ARG A 142 -23.67 34.36 -21.69
N THR A 143 -24.46 35.12 -20.93
CA THR A 143 -24.04 36.24 -20.07
C THR A 143 -23.13 35.81 -18.92
N VAL A 144 -23.14 34.52 -18.56
CA VAL A 144 -22.41 33.98 -17.41
C VAL A 144 -21.40 32.93 -17.88
N SER A 145 -20.13 33.22 -17.65
CA SER A 145 -19.06 32.27 -17.85
C SER A 145 -18.77 31.50 -16.56
N PHE A 146 -18.66 30.18 -16.67
CA PHE A 146 -18.17 29.32 -15.59
C PHE A 146 -16.66 29.09 -15.62
N THR A 147 -15.89 29.92 -16.35
CA THR A 147 -14.43 29.76 -16.51
C THR A 147 -13.72 29.52 -15.18
N GLY A 148 -13.99 30.34 -14.16
CA GLY A 148 -13.36 30.16 -12.84
C GLY A 148 -13.72 28.84 -12.14
N THR A 149 -14.96 28.38 -12.27
CA THR A 149 -15.40 27.08 -11.72
C THR A 149 -14.76 25.92 -12.48
N ILE A 150 -14.73 25.99 -13.81
CA ILE A 150 -14.12 24.98 -14.68
C ILE A 150 -12.61 24.88 -14.44
N ASP A 151 -11.91 26.01 -14.39
CA ASP A 151 -10.47 26.07 -14.14
C ASP A 151 -10.11 25.48 -12.77
N ASN A 152 -10.86 25.83 -11.73
CA ASN A 152 -10.67 25.28 -10.39
C ASN A 152 -10.96 23.77 -10.35
N ALA A 153 -11.99 23.30 -11.06
CA ALA A 153 -12.30 21.88 -11.15
C ALA A 153 -11.20 21.10 -11.87
N ILE A 154 -10.68 21.62 -13.00
CA ILE A 154 -9.56 21.03 -13.73
C ILE A 154 -8.32 20.95 -12.82
N ALA A 155 -7.95 22.04 -12.17
CA ALA A 155 -6.78 22.07 -11.28
C ALA A 155 -6.89 21.07 -10.11
N LYS A 156 -8.11 20.84 -9.59
CA LYS A 156 -8.35 19.83 -8.55
C LYS A 156 -8.26 18.40 -9.11
N LEU A 157 -8.86 18.14 -10.28
CA LEU A 157 -8.80 16.84 -10.93
C LEU A 157 -7.38 16.46 -11.34
N GLU A 158 -6.55 17.43 -11.76
CA GLU A 158 -5.13 17.21 -12.04
C GLU A 158 -4.36 16.75 -10.80
N LYS A 159 -4.55 17.41 -9.66
CA LYS A 159 -3.94 16.99 -8.39
C LYS A 159 -4.38 15.59 -7.98
N ILE A 160 -5.68 15.29 -8.12
CA ILE A 160 -6.23 13.97 -7.83
C ILE A 160 -5.63 12.92 -8.78
N GLU A 161 -5.53 13.21 -10.08
CA GLU A 161 -4.92 12.31 -11.05
C GLU A 161 -3.45 12.03 -10.74
N ASP A 162 -2.67 13.04 -10.38
CA ASP A 162 -1.26 12.89 -10.01
C ASP A 162 -1.08 12.01 -8.77
N GLU A 163 -1.94 12.17 -7.76
CA GLU A 163 -1.97 11.30 -6.58
C GLU A 163 -2.38 9.88 -6.94
N LEU A 164 -3.41 9.71 -7.76
CA LEU A 164 -3.91 8.40 -8.18
C LEU A 164 -2.87 7.63 -9.00
N ARG A 165 -2.15 8.30 -9.91
CA ARG A 165 -1.06 7.70 -10.69
C ARG A 165 0.11 7.21 -9.83
N ARG A 166 0.35 7.86 -8.70
CA ARG A 166 1.38 7.46 -7.73
C ARG A 166 0.88 6.40 -6.75
N SER A 167 -0.42 6.14 -6.73
CA SER A 167 -1.09 5.22 -5.82
C SER A 167 -1.59 3.96 -6.54
N GLN A 168 -1.94 2.92 -5.79
CA GLN A 168 -2.68 1.75 -6.28
C GLN A 168 -4.17 1.84 -5.93
N LEU A 169 -4.71 3.06 -5.81
CA LEU A 169 -6.08 3.26 -5.34
C LEU A 169 -7.09 3.18 -6.50
N ASP A 170 -8.24 2.58 -6.19
CA ASP A 170 -9.44 2.65 -7.01
C ASP A 170 -10.19 3.96 -6.74
N ALA A 171 -10.46 4.72 -7.81
CA ALA A 171 -11.15 6.00 -7.78
C ALA A 171 -12.55 5.96 -8.40
N SER A 172 -13.07 4.80 -8.82
CA SER A 172 -14.37 4.71 -9.51
C SER A 172 -15.50 5.34 -8.70
N GLU A 173 -15.64 5.04 -7.40
CA GLU A 173 -16.68 5.65 -6.56
C GLU A 173 -16.55 7.19 -6.47
N MET A 174 -15.32 7.69 -6.39
CA MET A 174 -15.07 9.13 -6.33
C MET A 174 -15.33 9.82 -7.67
N ALA A 175 -15.08 9.15 -8.78
CA ALA A 175 -15.33 9.65 -10.12
C ALA A 175 -16.84 9.80 -10.42
N GLN A 176 -17.70 9.01 -9.78
CA GLN A 176 -19.15 9.13 -9.98
C GLN A 176 -19.75 10.41 -9.37
N VAL A 177 -19.22 10.89 -8.25
CA VAL A 177 -19.74 12.06 -7.52
C VAL A 177 -19.89 13.32 -8.40
N PRO A 178 -18.88 13.75 -9.18
CA PRO A 178 -19.00 14.95 -10.00
C PRO A 178 -19.84 14.76 -11.29
N VAL A 179 -20.21 13.53 -11.69
CA VAL A 179 -20.87 13.27 -12.99
C VAL A 179 -22.17 14.05 -13.13
N ALA A 180 -23.04 14.02 -12.11
CA ALA A 180 -24.32 14.72 -12.17
C ALA A 180 -24.17 16.24 -12.22
N VAL A 181 -23.15 16.78 -11.53
CA VAL A 181 -22.83 18.21 -11.55
C VAL A 181 -22.27 18.62 -12.91
N LEU A 182 -21.39 17.80 -13.49
CA LEU A 182 -20.80 18.02 -14.80
C LEU A 182 -21.86 17.98 -15.90
N LYS A 183 -22.75 16.99 -15.89
CA LYS A 183 -23.85 16.89 -16.86
C LYS A 183 -24.75 18.12 -16.83
N ASN A 184 -25.11 18.60 -15.63
CA ASN A 184 -25.85 19.85 -15.52
C ASN A 184 -25.05 21.02 -16.09
N LEU A 185 -23.75 21.11 -15.81
CA LEU A 185 -22.90 22.16 -16.36
C LEU A 185 -22.87 22.12 -17.90
N GLU A 186 -22.80 20.94 -18.51
CA GLU A 186 -22.88 20.73 -19.97
C GLU A 186 -24.23 21.19 -20.53
N GLU A 187 -25.34 20.74 -19.96
CA GLU A 187 -26.70 21.15 -20.34
C GLU A 187 -26.87 22.66 -20.20
N CYS A 188 -26.30 23.25 -19.16
CA CYS A 188 -26.27 24.69 -18.94
C CYS A 188 -25.34 25.43 -19.91
N MET A 189 -24.41 24.77 -20.59
CA MET A 189 -23.53 25.42 -21.57
C MET A 189 -24.02 25.23 -23.00
N ASN A 190 -24.87 24.24 -23.25
CA ASN A 190 -25.36 23.89 -24.57
C ASN A 190 -26.75 24.47 -24.89
N VAL A 191 -26.78 25.71 -25.43
CA VAL A 191 -28.01 26.36 -25.97
C VAL A 191 -27.83 26.62 -27.46
N THR A 192 -27.42 25.60 -28.19
CA THR A 192 -27.10 25.73 -29.62
C THR A 192 -28.34 25.94 -30.47
N VAL A 193 -29.47 25.32 -30.11
CA VAL A 193 -30.72 25.34 -30.89
C VAL A 193 -31.36 26.74 -30.90
N VAL A 194 -31.61 27.34 -29.73
CA VAL A 194 -32.20 28.67 -29.63
C VAL A 194 -31.33 29.72 -30.31
N GLN A 195 -30.01 29.63 -30.16
CA GLN A 195 -29.10 30.60 -30.77
C GLN A 195 -29.17 30.57 -32.29
N THR A 196 -29.14 29.39 -32.91
CA THR A 196 -29.27 29.26 -34.35
C THR A 196 -30.61 29.81 -34.83
N ALA A 197 -31.70 29.53 -34.09
CA ALA A 197 -33.02 30.10 -34.39
C ALA A 197 -33.05 31.63 -34.26
N LEU A 198 -32.42 32.19 -33.21
CA LEU A 198 -32.38 33.63 -32.98
C LEU A 198 -31.56 34.35 -34.05
N LEU A 199 -30.40 33.79 -34.44
CA LEU A 199 -29.57 34.34 -35.52
C LEU A 199 -30.31 34.35 -36.85
N GLY A 200 -30.98 33.24 -37.21
CA GLY A 200 -31.78 33.18 -38.43
C GLY A 200 -32.94 34.19 -38.42
N ASN A 201 -33.60 34.36 -37.28
CA ASN A 201 -34.66 35.37 -37.12
C ASN A 201 -34.09 36.81 -37.22
N GLU A 202 -32.92 37.08 -36.65
CA GLU A 202 -32.25 38.39 -36.78
C GLU A 202 -31.86 38.72 -38.21
N GLU A 203 -31.39 37.73 -38.98
CA GLU A 203 -31.11 37.91 -40.41
C GLU A 203 -32.37 38.23 -41.22
N GLN A 204 -33.50 37.55 -40.92
CA GLN A 204 -34.80 37.84 -41.53
C GLN A 204 -35.29 39.26 -41.18
N ILE A 205 -35.20 39.67 -39.92
CA ILE A 205 -35.55 41.05 -39.50
C ILE A 205 -34.69 42.06 -40.25
N LYS A 206 -33.39 41.81 -40.39
CA LYS A 206 -32.47 42.71 -41.10
C LYS A 206 -32.84 42.82 -42.58
N ALA A 207 -33.15 41.72 -43.24
CA ALA A 207 -33.62 41.71 -44.62
C ALA A 207 -34.94 42.47 -44.78
N GLN A 208 -35.87 42.29 -43.83
CA GLN A 208 -37.17 42.96 -43.83
C GLN A 208 -37.05 44.47 -43.64
N LEU A 209 -36.19 44.93 -42.73
CA LEU A 209 -35.89 46.35 -42.54
C LEU A 209 -35.31 46.98 -43.81
N ALA A 210 -34.41 46.28 -44.51
CA ALA A 210 -33.86 46.76 -45.78
C ALA A 210 -34.93 46.88 -46.88
N ALA A 211 -35.87 45.93 -46.95
CA ALA A 211 -37.00 46.00 -47.87
C ALA A 211 -37.93 47.20 -47.57
N ILE A 212 -38.17 47.48 -46.28
CA ILE A 212 -38.96 48.64 -45.84
C ILE A 212 -38.30 49.95 -46.26
N GLU A 213 -36.98 50.08 -46.09
CA GLU A 213 -36.26 51.28 -46.53
C GLU A 213 -36.31 51.45 -48.05
N LYS A 214 -36.11 50.37 -48.82
CA LYS A 214 -36.24 50.41 -50.28
C LYS A 214 -37.63 50.87 -50.72
N ALA A 215 -38.69 50.37 -50.09
CA ALA A 215 -40.07 50.80 -50.39
C ALA A 215 -40.27 52.29 -50.07
N LYS A 216 -39.68 52.80 -48.98
CA LYS A 216 -39.71 54.23 -48.64
C LYS A 216 -38.98 55.08 -49.68
N GLU A 217 -37.82 54.64 -50.14
CA GLU A 217 -37.02 55.35 -51.15
C GLU A 217 -37.78 55.47 -52.47
N ILE A 218 -38.30 54.35 -53.00
CA ILE A 218 -39.08 54.34 -54.26
C ILE A 218 -40.29 55.26 -54.16
N ARG A 219 -41.03 55.18 -53.04
CA ARG A 219 -42.17 56.05 -52.78
C ARG A 219 -41.78 57.54 -52.77
N ASN A 220 -40.67 57.89 -52.13
CA ASN A 220 -40.24 59.29 -52.05
C ASN A 220 -39.90 59.85 -53.44
N VAL A 221 -39.28 59.05 -54.31
CA VAL A 221 -39.01 59.41 -55.71
C VAL A 221 -40.32 59.58 -56.48
N ALA A 222 -41.23 58.60 -56.38
CA ALA A 222 -42.54 58.68 -57.05
C ALA A 222 -43.36 59.92 -56.64
N ILE A 223 -43.33 60.30 -55.36
CA ILE A 223 -43.97 61.54 -54.87
C ILE A 223 -43.32 62.78 -55.49
N ALA A 224 -41.98 62.81 -55.57
CA ALA A 224 -41.26 63.95 -56.15
C ALA A 224 -41.55 64.11 -57.65
N ASP A 225 -41.70 62.98 -58.37
CA ASP A 225 -41.98 62.95 -59.81
C ASP A 225 -43.47 63.11 -60.15
N GLY A 226 -44.35 63.12 -59.14
CA GLY A 226 -45.81 63.26 -59.30
C GLY A 226 -46.53 61.96 -59.70
N GLU A 227 -45.84 60.81 -59.66
CA GLU A 227 -46.37 59.48 -59.99
C GLU A 227 -47.17 58.89 -58.81
N MET A 228 -48.33 59.49 -58.54
CA MET A 228 -49.16 59.15 -57.37
C MET A 228 -49.62 57.69 -57.30
N ALA A 229 -49.83 57.03 -58.45
CA ALA A 229 -50.21 55.63 -58.49
C ALA A 229 -49.11 54.71 -57.93
N ILE A 230 -47.85 54.98 -58.27
CA ILE A 230 -46.69 54.22 -57.75
C ILE A 230 -46.49 54.53 -56.27
N ALA A 231 -46.64 55.80 -55.87
CA ALA A 231 -46.54 56.18 -54.47
C ALA A 231 -47.58 55.43 -53.60
N GLU A 232 -48.82 55.34 -54.07
CA GLU A 232 -49.91 54.61 -53.39
C GLU A 232 -49.60 53.10 -53.29
N GLU A 233 -49.16 52.47 -54.38
CA GLU A 233 -48.73 51.06 -54.36
C GLU A 233 -47.62 50.82 -53.32
N GLN A 234 -46.62 51.70 -53.25
CA GLN A 234 -45.55 51.57 -52.26
C GLN A 234 -46.03 51.79 -50.82
N TYR A 235 -47.09 52.56 -50.57
CA TYR A 235 -47.70 52.62 -49.24
C TYR A 235 -48.32 51.28 -48.83
N TYR A 236 -49.03 50.60 -49.74
CA TYR A 236 -49.57 49.26 -49.48
C TYR A 236 -48.47 48.22 -49.26
N ILE A 237 -47.45 48.20 -50.12
CA ILE A 237 -46.29 47.30 -49.96
C ILE A 237 -45.62 47.54 -48.61
N LYS A 238 -45.39 48.80 -48.24
CA LYS A 238 -44.77 49.14 -46.95
C LYS A 238 -45.63 48.67 -45.76
N ALA A 239 -46.96 48.78 -45.85
CA ALA A 239 -47.86 48.29 -44.79
C ALA A 239 -47.70 46.77 -44.61
N GLN A 240 -47.73 45.99 -45.69
CA GLN A 240 -47.49 44.55 -45.66
C GLN A 240 -46.12 44.19 -45.08
N LEU A 241 -45.07 44.94 -45.48
CA LEU A 241 -43.73 44.73 -44.96
C LEU A 241 -43.64 45.00 -43.44
N LEU A 242 -44.36 46.01 -42.94
CA LEU A 242 -44.42 46.33 -41.52
C LEU A 242 -45.22 45.29 -40.72
N GLU A 243 -46.31 44.75 -41.28
CA GLU A 243 -47.04 43.64 -40.67
C GLU A 243 -46.15 42.41 -40.49
N HIS A 244 -45.43 42.02 -41.55
CA HIS A 244 -44.50 40.90 -41.47
C HIS A 244 -43.34 41.16 -40.49
N LEU A 245 -42.86 42.40 -40.37
CA LEU A 245 -41.86 42.76 -39.36
C LEU A 245 -42.37 42.51 -37.93
N VAL A 246 -43.65 42.83 -37.65
CA VAL A 246 -44.26 42.56 -36.34
C VAL A 246 -44.31 41.06 -36.06
N GLU A 247 -44.62 40.23 -37.05
CA GLU A 247 -44.60 38.77 -36.92
C GLU A 247 -43.19 38.25 -36.57
N LEU A 248 -42.16 38.73 -37.28
CA LEU A 248 -40.77 38.34 -37.01
C LEU A 248 -40.31 38.74 -35.60
N VAL A 249 -40.71 39.93 -35.14
CA VAL A 249 -40.44 40.40 -33.78
C VAL A 249 -41.17 39.54 -32.74
N ALA A 250 -42.44 39.18 -32.98
CA ALA A 250 -43.19 38.28 -32.11
C ALA A 250 -42.55 36.90 -32.02
N ASP A 251 -42.08 36.35 -33.15
CA ASP A 251 -41.35 35.08 -33.18
C ASP A 251 -40.01 35.17 -32.44
N LYS A 252 -39.31 36.32 -32.51
CA LYS A 252 -38.11 36.56 -31.70
C LYS A 252 -38.39 36.44 -30.21
N PHE A 253 -39.48 37.04 -29.72
CA PHE A 253 -39.88 36.91 -28.31
C PHE A 253 -40.27 35.47 -27.95
N ARG A 254 -40.91 34.74 -28.86
CA ARG A 254 -41.23 33.33 -28.68
C ARG A 254 -39.98 32.47 -28.54
N ILE A 255 -38.98 32.66 -29.41
CA ILE A 255 -37.68 31.97 -29.35
C ILE A 255 -36.96 32.30 -28.03
N ILE A 256 -36.97 33.56 -27.59
CA ILE A 256 -36.39 33.95 -26.30
C ILE A 256 -37.14 33.26 -25.14
N GLY A 257 -38.48 33.15 -25.19
CA GLY A 257 -39.26 32.45 -24.17
C GLY A 257 -38.88 30.97 -24.03
N GLN A 258 -38.55 30.28 -25.12
CA GLN A 258 -38.04 28.90 -25.09
C GLN A 258 -36.72 28.78 -24.30
N THR A 259 -35.92 29.85 -24.27
CA THR A 259 -34.68 29.89 -23.47
C THR A 259 -34.96 29.81 -21.97
N GLU A 260 -36.07 30.38 -21.52
CA GLU A 260 -36.49 30.30 -20.11
C GLU A 260 -36.87 28.86 -19.75
N ASP A 261 -37.59 28.17 -20.63
CA ASP A 261 -37.94 26.76 -20.48
C ASP A 261 -36.72 25.83 -20.45
N GLU A 262 -35.76 26.04 -21.36
CA GLU A 262 -34.49 25.29 -21.39
C GLU A 262 -33.63 25.56 -20.13
N ASN A 263 -33.82 26.69 -19.46
CA ASN A 263 -33.12 27.03 -18.23
C ASN A 263 -33.84 26.59 -16.95
N LYS A 264 -35.09 26.11 -16.99
CA LYS A 264 -35.80 25.59 -15.81
C LYS A 264 -34.98 24.58 -14.96
N PRO A 265 -34.16 23.68 -15.54
CA PRO A 265 -33.30 22.79 -14.77
C PRO A 265 -32.33 23.49 -13.80
N PHE A 266 -31.95 24.76 -14.03
CA PHE A 266 -31.13 25.53 -13.08
C PHE A 266 -31.77 25.63 -11.69
N GLY A 267 -33.10 25.64 -11.61
CA GLY A 267 -33.81 25.69 -10.33
C GLY A 267 -33.50 24.49 -9.42
N ARG A 268 -33.02 23.38 -9.98
CA ARG A 268 -32.67 22.14 -9.24
C ARG A 268 -31.17 21.98 -9.00
N ILE A 269 -30.35 22.95 -9.40
CA ILE A 269 -28.88 22.84 -9.30
C ILE A 269 -28.44 22.68 -7.84
N GLN A 270 -29.14 23.34 -6.91
CA GLN A 270 -28.86 23.25 -5.49
C GLN A 270 -29.10 21.83 -4.95
N ASP A 271 -30.14 21.14 -5.43
CA ASP A 271 -30.45 19.77 -5.02
C ASP A 271 -29.37 18.79 -5.49
N VAL A 272 -28.89 18.97 -6.72
CA VAL A 272 -27.82 18.13 -7.29
C VAL A 272 -26.50 18.36 -6.54
N GLN A 273 -26.18 19.61 -6.21
CA GLN A 273 -25.02 19.92 -5.36
C GLN A 273 -25.16 19.29 -3.98
N LYS A 274 -26.33 19.42 -3.34
CA LYS A 274 -26.59 18.85 -2.01
C LYS A 274 -26.41 17.33 -2.00
N LYS A 275 -26.91 16.63 -3.01
CA LYS A 275 -26.73 15.18 -3.17
C LYS A 275 -25.25 14.82 -3.34
N SER A 276 -24.52 15.55 -4.17
CA SER A 276 -23.08 15.33 -4.38
C SER A 276 -22.27 15.52 -3.08
N PHE A 277 -22.64 16.51 -2.25
CA PHE A 277 -22.03 16.71 -0.93
C PHE A 277 -22.32 15.55 0.04
N GLN A 278 -23.55 15.01 0.03
CA GLN A 278 -23.92 13.86 0.84
C GLN A 278 -23.13 12.61 0.43
N GLU A 279 -23.03 12.33 -0.86
CA GLU A 279 -22.23 11.22 -1.40
C GLU A 279 -20.75 11.37 -1.04
N THR A 280 -20.19 12.58 -1.18
CA THR A 280 -18.82 12.88 -0.75
C THR A 280 -18.60 12.61 0.73
N SER A 281 -19.54 13.02 1.60
CA SER A 281 -19.45 12.79 3.03
C SER A 281 -19.50 11.30 3.36
N ALA A 282 -20.39 10.55 2.71
CA ALA A 282 -20.51 9.11 2.92
C ALA A 282 -19.22 8.37 2.54
N ILE A 283 -18.59 8.72 1.41
CA ILE A 283 -17.30 8.14 0.98
C ILE A 283 -16.21 8.48 2.00
N LYS A 284 -16.12 9.74 2.45
CA LYS A 284 -15.13 10.15 3.46
C LYS A 284 -15.29 9.39 4.77
N ASP A 285 -16.52 9.24 5.26
CA ASP A 285 -16.79 8.52 6.50
C ASP A 285 -16.48 7.02 6.37
N ALA A 286 -16.81 6.41 5.24
CA ALA A 286 -16.47 5.02 4.95
C ALA A 286 -14.94 4.79 4.94
N LYS A 287 -14.18 5.66 4.25
CA LYS A 287 -12.71 5.56 4.21
C LYS A 287 -12.07 5.87 5.58
N ARG A 288 -12.62 6.81 6.35
CA ARG A 288 -12.17 7.08 7.73
C ARG A 288 -12.35 5.87 8.64
N ARG A 289 -13.50 5.19 8.57
CA ARG A 289 -13.76 3.96 9.33
C ARG A 289 -12.84 2.82 8.90
N LEU A 290 -12.61 2.67 7.59
CA LEU A 290 -11.67 1.67 7.08
C LEU A 290 -10.25 1.93 7.60
N LYS A 291 -9.78 3.18 7.54
CA LYS A 291 -8.47 3.58 8.08
C LYS A 291 -8.34 3.23 9.56
N GLN A 292 -9.34 3.55 10.37
CA GLN A 292 -9.33 3.23 11.81
C GLN A 292 -9.18 1.72 12.03
N ARG A 293 -9.94 0.89 11.30
CA ARG A 293 -9.83 -0.57 11.40
C ARG A 293 -8.42 -1.06 10.99
N CYS A 294 -7.83 -0.48 9.96
CA CYS A 294 -6.45 -0.81 9.57
C CYS A 294 -5.44 -0.44 10.66
N GLU A 295 -5.60 0.71 11.30
CA GLU A 295 -4.74 1.15 12.41
C GLU A 295 -4.88 0.24 13.64
N ASP A 296 -6.10 -0.17 13.97
CA ASP A 296 -6.38 -1.10 15.07
C ASP A 296 -5.77 -2.49 14.79
N ASP A 297 -5.93 -3.02 13.56
CA ASP A 297 -5.34 -4.30 13.16
C ASP A 297 -3.80 -4.25 13.14
N LEU A 298 -3.22 -3.14 12.66
CA LEU A 298 -1.77 -2.93 12.74
C LEU A 298 -1.30 -2.94 14.18
N LYS A 299 -1.99 -2.25 15.09
CA LYS A 299 -1.64 -2.26 16.52
C LYS A 299 -1.70 -3.68 17.09
N ASN A 300 -2.77 -4.42 16.81
CA ASN A 300 -2.92 -5.79 17.28
C ASN A 300 -1.82 -6.72 16.75
N LEU A 301 -1.38 -6.53 15.49
CA LEU A 301 -0.23 -7.24 14.93
C LEU A 301 1.06 -6.92 15.69
N HIS A 302 1.34 -5.64 15.95
CA HIS A 302 2.53 -5.24 16.70
C HIS A 302 2.53 -5.82 18.12
N ASP A 303 1.39 -5.75 18.81
CA ASP A 303 1.23 -6.31 20.16
C ASP A 303 1.43 -7.83 20.17
N ALA A 304 0.91 -8.53 19.15
CA ALA A 304 1.07 -9.98 19.00
C ALA A 304 2.53 -10.37 18.72
N ILE A 305 3.23 -9.63 17.85
CA ILE A 305 4.65 -9.84 17.57
C ILE A 305 5.48 -9.64 18.84
N GLN A 306 5.27 -8.52 19.54
CA GLN A 306 6.00 -8.23 20.78
C GLN A 306 5.77 -9.30 21.84
N LYS A 307 4.54 -9.82 21.95
CA LYS A 307 4.23 -10.91 22.87
C LYS A 307 4.95 -12.20 22.48
N ALA A 308 4.98 -12.55 21.21
CA ALA A 308 5.69 -13.73 20.71
C ALA A 308 7.20 -13.63 20.99
N ASP A 309 7.81 -12.47 20.72
CA ASP A 309 9.23 -12.23 20.99
C ASP A 309 9.57 -12.40 22.49
N MET A 310 8.69 -11.94 23.37
CA MET A 310 8.85 -12.12 24.82
C MET A 310 8.72 -13.58 25.24
N GLU A 311 7.74 -14.31 24.68
CA GLU A 311 7.56 -15.76 24.94
C GLU A 311 8.77 -16.57 24.46
N ASP A 312 9.34 -16.24 23.29
CA ASP A 312 10.55 -16.87 22.74
C ASP A 312 11.79 -16.57 23.60
N ALA A 313 11.93 -15.33 24.08
CA ALA A 313 13.01 -14.97 25.01
C ALA A 313 12.91 -15.74 26.33
N GLU A 314 11.70 -15.89 26.88
CA GLU A 314 11.46 -16.70 28.07
C GLU A 314 11.76 -18.19 27.83
N ALA A 315 11.35 -18.73 26.68
CA ALA A 315 11.60 -20.12 26.31
C ALA A 315 13.11 -20.39 26.17
N MET A 316 13.86 -19.48 25.52
CA MET A 316 15.32 -19.56 25.45
C MET A 316 15.98 -19.52 26.83
N LYS A 317 15.49 -18.65 27.73
CA LYS A 317 16.01 -18.57 29.12
C LYS A 317 15.72 -19.85 29.89
N ARG A 318 14.53 -20.43 29.75
CA ARG A 318 14.15 -21.73 30.37
C ARG A 318 15.03 -22.86 29.83
N PHE A 319 15.24 -22.92 28.53
CA PHE A 319 16.13 -23.89 27.89
C PHE A 319 17.58 -23.76 28.37
N ALA A 320 18.14 -22.55 28.39
CA ALA A 320 19.49 -22.30 28.90
C ALA A 320 19.65 -22.75 30.36
N THR A 321 18.66 -22.44 31.21
CA THR A 321 18.64 -22.86 32.62
C THR A 321 18.55 -24.38 32.77
N GLN A 322 17.73 -25.05 31.95
CA GLN A 322 17.63 -26.51 31.96
C GLN A 322 18.93 -27.17 31.46
N LYS A 323 19.55 -26.62 30.41
CA LYS A 323 20.85 -27.08 29.88
C LYS A 323 21.95 -26.98 30.94
N GLU A 324 22.01 -25.87 31.68
CA GLU A 324 22.97 -25.70 32.77
C GLU A 324 22.74 -26.72 33.90
N LYS A 325 21.48 -26.96 34.27
CA LYS A 325 21.12 -27.97 35.28
C LYS A 325 21.48 -29.39 34.83
N SER A 326 21.29 -29.73 33.54
CA SER A 326 21.70 -31.03 33.01
C SER A 326 23.22 -31.18 32.89
N GLY A 327 23.96 -30.10 32.65
CA GLY A 327 25.43 -30.11 32.60
C GLY A 327 26.11 -30.23 33.97
N LYS A 328 25.42 -29.86 35.06
CA LYS A 328 25.91 -30.00 36.44
C LYS A 328 25.68 -31.37 37.07
N VAL A 329 25.03 -32.31 36.37
CA VAL A 329 24.91 -33.70 36.85
C VAL A 329 26.23 -34.42 36.56
N HIS A 330 27.10 -34.50 37.57
CA HIS A 330 28.35 -35.27 37.52
C HIS A 330 28.10 -36.76 37.25
N PRO A 331 28.92 -37.43 36.41
CA PRO A 331 28.92 -38.87 36.28
C PRO A 331 29.58 -39.46 37.53
N GLY A 332 28.82 -39.67 38.62
CA GLY A 332 29.44 -40.23 39.82
C GLY A 332 28.60 -40.43 41.08
N GLU A 333 27.34 -39.99 41.14
CA GLU A 333 26.51 -40.25 42.34
C GLU A 333 25.48 -41.36 42.11
N PRO A 334 25.50 -42.44 42.91
CA PRO A 334 24.47 -43.47 42.84
C PRO A 334 23.15 -42.87 43.33
N ARG A 335 22.15 -42.83 42.44
CA ARG A 335 20.75 -42.61 42.83
C ARG A 335 20.38 -43.68 43.85
N GLN A 336 20.17 -43.28 45.10
CA GLN A 336 19.57 -44.13 46.11
C GLN A 336 18.21 -44.62 45.62
N ALA A 337 18.05 -45.94 45.63
CA ALA A 337 16.83 -46.62 45.30
C ALA A 337 15.72 -46.25 46.31
N GLY A 338 14.56 -45.91 45.75
CA GLY A 338 13.22 -46.20 46.27
C GLY A 338 12.92 -45.92 47.75
N ARG A 339 12.16 -44.86 48.01
CA ARG A 339 11.04 -44.94 48.96
C ARG A 339 9.75 -44.71 48.20
N GLY A 340 8.88 -45.72 48.26
CA GLY A 340 7.60 -45.75 47.58
C GLY A 340 6.72 -44.57 47.99
N VAL A 341 6.12 -43.94 46.98
CA VAL A 341 4.98 -43.06 47.17
C VAL A 341 3.77 -43.85 46.70
N ALA A 342 2.85 -44.09 47.64
CA ALA A 342 1.59 -44.78 47.44
C ALA A 342 0.73 -44.09 46.36
N PRO A 343 -0.08 -44.84 45.60
CA PRO A 343 -0.98 -44.24 44.62
C PRO A 343 -2.15 -43.56 45.34
N HIS A 344 -2.31 -42.25 45.13
CA HIS A 344 -3.54 -41.56 45.51
C HIS A 344 -4.67 -41.91 44.52
N PRO A 345 -5.88 -42.25 45.01
CA PRO A 345 -7.01 -42.61 44.17
C PRO A 345 -7.74 -41.34 43.69
N GLY A 346 -8.03 -41.25 42.40
CA GLY A 346 -8.74 -40.07 41.90
C GLY A 346 -8.95 -39.99 40.39
N ALA A 347 -9.01 -41.12 39.68
CA ALA A 347 -9.49 -41.12 38.30
C ALA A 347 -11.03 -41.18 38.31
N ARG A 348 -11.68 -40.02 38.18
CA ARG A 348 -13.10 -39.96 37.81
C ARG A 348 -13.27 -40.53 36.41
N ALA A 349 -14.07 -41.58 36.31
CA ALA A 349 -14.53 -42.15 35.07
C ALA A 349 -15.35 -41.13 34.26
N CYS A 350 -14.99 -40.92 32.99
CA CYS A 350 -15.94 -40.51 31.97
C CYS A 350 -16.65 -41.77 31.46
N PRO A 351 -17.99 -41.79 31.36
CA PRO A 351 -18.71 -42.97 30.93
C PRO A 351 -18.60 -43.18 29.41
N ALA A 352 -18.54 -44.46 29.05
CA ALA A 352 -18.57 -44.96 27.69
C ALA A 352 -19.86 -44.53 26.97
N ALA A 353 -19.71 -44.04 25.74
CA ALA A 353 -20.78 -43.99 24.78
C ALA A 353 -20.98 -45.40 24.21
N SER A 354 -21.97 -46.12 24.74
CA SER A 354 -22.57 -47.27 24.08
C SER A 354 -23.67 -46.78 23.15
N GLY A 355 -23.45 -46.95 21.85
CA GLY A 355 -24.56 -47.04 20.91
C GLY A 355 -25.32 -48.34 21.14
N ASP A 356 -26.65 -48.26 21.07
CA ASP A 356 -27.50 -49.18 20.31
C ASP A 356 -28.97 -48.79 20.50
N GLY A 357 -29.74 -48.85 19.40
CA GLY A 357 -31.09 -49.38 19.44
C GLY A 357 -32.28 -48.41 19.39
N ALA A 358 -32.78 -48.23 18.17
CA ALA A 358 -34.17 -48.47 17.77
C ALA A 358 -35.28 -47.41 18.00
N ILE A 359 -36.00 -47.21 16.88
CA ILE A 359 -37.24 -46.48 16.57
C ILE A 359 -37.09 -44.98 16.30
#